data_AF-A0A512C3B5-F1
#
_entry.id   AF-A0A512C3B5-F1
#
_cell.length_a   1.000
_cell.length_b   1.000
_cell.length_c   1.000
_cell.angle_alpha   90.00
_cell.angle_beta   90.00
_cell.angle_gamma   90.00
#
_symmetry.space_group_name_H-M   'P 1'
#
loop_
_entity.id
_entity.type
_entity.pdbx_description
1 polymer ?
#
loop_
_entity_poly.entity_id
_entity_poly.type
_entity_poly.pdbx_seq_one_letter_code
_entity_poly.pdbx_strand_id
1 'polypeptide(L)'
;MLPSAIIIVEGKTDRRFLEALVSARFPDWRVLVIDSEGNVKRRVHELRTMLGGLAGTPYEARTFVVLDSVHTRGTKEDLQNLGVPASNIVVWSKNGIEYYYPPTIMAKLFGLGTNELNQLVICDSDVVEANGFQRRKEDLCIEVCKQLTPDTEMADELEAKLLLSLQAVLV
;
A
#
# COMPACT_ATOMS: atom_id res chain seq x y z
N MET A 1 -16.84 16.89 -1.71
CA MET A 1 -16.00 16.63 -2.89
C MET A 1 -15.66 15.15 -2.97
N LEU A 2 -15.57 14.63 -4.19
CA LEU A 2 -15.25 13.24 -4.51
C LEU A 2 -13.71 13.00 -4.46
N PRO A 3 -13.22 11.81 -4.10
CA PRO A 3 -11.77 11.52 -4.10
C PRO A 3 -11.18 11.53 -5.51
N SER A 4 -9.91 11.92 -5.61
CA SER A 4 -9.14 11.92 -6.87
C SER A 4 -8.70 10.51 -7.26
N ALA A 5 -8.43 9.65 -6.29
CA ALA A 5 -8.14 8.24 -6.47
C ALA A 5 -8.51 7.45 -5.21
N ILE A 6 -8.68 6.13 -5.37
CA ILE A 6 -9.00 5.21 -4.29
C ILE A 6 -7.97 4.08 -4.29
N ILE A 7 -7.40 3.76 -3.13
CA ILE A 7 -6.50 2.62 -2.93
C ILE A 7 -7.14 1.69 -1.92
N ILE A 8 -7.35 0.44 -2.29
CA ILE A 8 -7.87 -0.60 -1.39
C ILE A 8 -6.73 -1.55 -1.05
N VAL A 9 -6.51 -1.80 0.24
CA VAL A 9 -5.42 -2.62 0.77
C VAL A 9 -5.92 -3.73 1.68
N GLU A 10 -5.09 -4.73 1.96
CA GLU A 10 -5.48 -5.87 2.80
C GLU A 10 -5.56 -5.52 4.29
N GLY A 11 -4.52 -4.85 4.82
CA GLY A 11 -4.33 -4.63 6.25
C GLY A 11 -4.42 -3.18 6.72
N LYS A 12 -4.49 -3.02 8.04
CA LYS A 12 -4.55 -1.71 8.72
C LYS A 12 -3.23 -0.96 8.67
N THR A 13 -2.10 -1.68 8.78
CA THR A 13 -0.75 -1.10 8.68
C THR A 13 -0.49 -0.61 7.26
N ASP A 14 -0.91 -1.36 6.24
CA ASP A 14 -0.90 -0.94 4.84
C ASP A 14 -1.65 0.36 4.64
N ARG A 15 -2.89 0.44 5.15
CA ARG A 15 -3.71 1.64 5.02
C ARG A 15 -3.01 2.82 5.66
N ARG A 16 -2.59 2.68 6.92
CA ARG A 16 -1.97 3.79 7.66
C ARG A 16 -0.71 4.30 6.95
N PHE A 17 0.16 3.39 6.51
CA PHE A 17 1.38 3.75 5.83
C PHE A 17 1.11 4.42 4.49
N LEU A 18 0.29 3.82 3.63
CA LEU A 18 -0.01 4.38 2.32
C LEU A 18 -0.79 5.69 2.42
N GLU A 19 -1.69 5.84 3.40
CA GLU A 19 -2.41 7.08 3.65
C GLU A 19 -1.45 8.22 4.04
N ALA A 20 -0.50 7.95 4.94
CA ALA A 20 0.53 8.93 5.32
C ALA A 20 1.44 9.27 4.11
N LEU A 21 1.85 8.26 3.35
CA LEU A 21 2.71 8.41 2.18
C LEU A 21 2.05 9.24 1.08
N VAL A 22 0.83 8.89 0.65
CA VAL A 22 0.16 9.64 -0.42
C VAL A 22 -0.20 11.05 0.03
N SER A 23 -0.50 11.27 1.31
CA SER A 23 -0.74 12.61 1.85
C SER A 23 0.52 13.48 1.81
N ALA A 24 1.70 12.90 2.07
CA ALA A 24 2.97 13.60 1.98
C ALA A 24 3.40 13.85 0.53
N ARG A 25 3.23 12.85 -0.35
CA ARG A 25 3.70 12.88 -1.75
C ARG A 25 2.79 13.66 -2.68
N PHE A 26 1.47 13.64 -2.44
CA PHE A 26 0.44 14.24 -3.28
C PHE A 26 -0.48 15.17 -2.48
N PRO A 27 0.05 16.23 -1.83
CA PRO A 27 -0.71 17.03 -0.86
C PRO A 27 -1.92 17.76 -1.44
N ASP A 28 -1.90 18.07 -2.74
CA ASP A 28 -2.99 18.75 -3.44
C ASP A 28 -4.12 17.79 -3.88
N TRP A 29 -3.91 16.48 -3.74
CA TRP A 29 -4.82 15.45 -4.25
C TRP A 29 -5.47 14.67 -3.11
N ARG A 30 -6.78 14.47 -3.21
CA ARG A 30 -7.51 13.67 -2.21
C ARG A 30 -7.49 12.19 -2.61
N VAL A 31 -6.47 11.47 -2.17
CA VAL A 31 -6.40 10.00 -2.32
C VAL A 31 -7.05 9.34 -1.12
N LEU A 32 -8.04 8.47 -1.35
CA LEU A 32 -8.70 7.71 -0.30
C LEU A 32 -8.07 6.32 -0.17
N VAL A 33 -7.52 5.99 1.00
CA VAL A 33 -6.97 4.66 1.27
C VAL A 33 -7.91 3.90 2.21
N ILE A 34 -8.28 2.67 1.83
CA ILE A 34 -9.30 1.86 2.51
C ILE A 34 -8.72 0.49 2.80
N ASP A 35 -8.71 0.06 4.06
CA ASP A 35 -8.41 -1.33 4.39
C ASP A 35 -9.64 -2.22 4.17
N SER A 36 -9.39 -3.45 3.75
CA SER A 36 -10.44 -4.41 3.40
C SER A 36 -10.75 -5.40 4.52
N GLU A 37 -10.10 -5.27 5.67
CA GLU A 37 -10.23 -6.18 6.81
C GLU A 37 -10.02 -7.65 6.40
N GLY A 38 -9.08 -7.89 5.48
CA GLY A 38 -8.78 -9.22 4.94
C GLY A 38 -9.72 -9.72 3.84
N ASN A 39 -10.69 -8.93 3.36
CA ASN A 39 -11.56 -9.30 2.25
C ASN A 39 -11.68 -8.19 1.19
N VAL A 40 -10.63 -8.09 0.38
CA VAL A 40 -10.51 -7.10 -0.69
C VAL A 40 -11.64 -7.18 -1.73
N LYS A 41 -12.08 -8.39 -2.09
CA LYS A 41 -13.16 -8.61 -3.08
C LYS A 41 -14.47 -7.99 -2.59
N ARG A 42 -14.81 -8.25 -1.32
CA ARG A 42 -15.99 -7.68 -0.68
C ARG A 42 -15.91 -6.15 -0.67
N ARG A 43 -14.76 -5.59 -0.28
CA ARG A 43 -14.60 -4.13 -0.20
C ARG A 43 -14.73 -3.45 -1.57
N VAL A 44 -14.16 -4.06 -2.62
CA VAL A 44 -14.33 -3.58 -4.01
C VAL A 44 -15.80 -3.69 -4.46
N HIS A 45 -16.49 -4.78 -4.11
CA HIS A 45 -17.91 -4.92 -4.43
C HIS A 45 -18.79 -3.87 -3.74
N GLU A 46 -18.52 -3.58 -2.46
CA GLU A 46 -19.19 -2.51 -1.69
C GLU A 46 -18.96 -1.15 -2.36
N LEU A 47 -17.70 -0.84 -2.71
CA LEU A 47 -17.36 0.39 -3.43
C LEU A 47 -18.07 0.49 -4.78
N ARG A 48 -18.06 -0.58 -5.57
CA ARG A 48 -18.78 -0.66 -6.85
C ARG A 48 -20.26 -0.35 -6.67
N THR A 49 -20.88 -0.91 -5.63
CA THR A 49 -22.30 -0.70 -5.34
C THR A 49 -22.59 0.75 -4.99
N MET A 50 -21.73 1.37 -4.17
CA MET A 50 -21.84 2.79 -3.80
C MET A 50 -21.69 3.74 -4.99
N LEU A 51 -20.83 3.39 -5.95
CA LEU A 51 -20.56 4.21 -7.14
C LEU A 51 -21.55 3.96 -8.29
N GLY A 52 -22.49 3.01 -8.15
CA GLY A 52 -23.40 2.62 -9.22
C GLY A 52 -22.72 1.83 -10.35
N GLY A 53 -21.54 1.26 -10.07
CA GLY A 53 -20.64 0.65 -11.04
C GLY A 53 -19.20 1.16 -10.88
N LEU A 54 -18.23 0.38 -11.33
CA LEU A 54 -16.84 0.83 -11.50
C LEU A 54 -16.54 1.01 -12.97
N ALA A 55 -16.85 0.00 -13.79
CA ALA A 55 -16.68 0.04 -15.24
C ALA A 55 -17.49 1.19 -15.89
N GLY A 56 -16.84 1.93 -16.77
CA GLY A 56 -17.40 3.09 -17.45
C GLY A 56 -17.54 4.34 -16.58
N THR A 57 -17.05 4.30 -15.33
CA THR A 57 -17.03 5.47 -14.44
C THR A 57 -15.64 6.10 -14.40
N PRO A 58 -15.52 7.38 -13.99
CA PRO A 58 -14.22 8.00 -13.76
C PRO A 58 -13.32 7.22 -12.78
N TYR A 59 -13.92 6.40 -11.91
CA TYR A 59 -13.21 5.62 -10.90
C TYR A 59 -12.65 4.30 -11.40
N GLU A 60 -12.98 3.87 -12.62
CA GLU A 60 -12.37 2.67 -13.22
C GLU A 60 -10.84 2.81 -13.24
N ALA A 61 -10.34 3.86 -13.87
CA ALA A 61 -8.91 4.13 -13.96
C ALA A 61 -8.29 4.65 -12.65
N ARG A 62 -9.10 5.07 -11.68
CA ARG A 62 -8.66 5.74 -10.44
C ARG A 62 -8.78 4.87 -9.19
N THR A 63 -9.21 3.62 -9.33
CA THR A 63 -9.27 2.65 -8.24
C THR A 63 -8.09 1.68 -8.37
N PHE A 64 -7.29 1.60 -7.32
CA PHE A 64 -6.16 0.70 -7.18
C PHE A 64 -6.46 -0.32 -6.10
N VAL A 65 -6.00 -1.54 -6.31
CA VAL A 65 -6.09 -2.62 -5.34
C VAL A 65 -4.68 -3.15 -5.09
N VAL A 66 -4.25 -3.12 -3.83
CA VAL A 66 -2.95 -3.59 -3.38
C VAL A 66 -3.14 -4.91 -2.64
N LEU A 67 -2.48 -5.95 -3.14
CA LEU A 67 -2.49 -7.30 -2.59
C LEU A 67 -1.11 -7.68 -2.08
N ASP A 68 -1.10 -8.46 -1.01
CA ASP A 68 0.10 -9.13 -0.54
C ASP A 68 0.53 -10.23 -1.51
N SER A 69 1.81 -10.64 -1.44
CA SER A 69 2.31 -11.74 -2.27
C SER A 69 1.54 -13.05 -2.06
N VAL A 70 1.01 -13.25 -0.85
CA VAL A 70 0.17 -14.40 -0.49
C VAL A 70 -1.29 -13.98 -0.50
N HIS A 71 -1.98 -14.26 -1.59
CA HIS A 71 -3.42 -14.01 -1.75
C HIS A 71 -4.12 -15.24 -2.33
N THR A 72 -5.44 -15.33 -2.12
CA THR A 72 -6.24 -16.44 -2.62
C THR A 72 -6.17 -16.53 -4.15
N ARG A 73 -5.98 -17.74 -4.70
CA ARG A 73 -6.01 -17.98 -6.15
C ARG A 73 -7.32 -17.48 -6.75
N GLY A 74 -7.27 -16.87 -7.94
CA GLY A 74 -8.45 -16.29 -8.60
C GLY A 74 -8.76 -14.86 -8.16
N THR A 75 -8.01 -14.29 -7.19
CA THR A 75 -8.34 -12.95 -6.67
C THR A 75 -8.18 -11.85 -7.70
N LYS A 76 -7.17 -11.93 -8.57
CA LYS A 76 -6.97 -10.92 -9.62
C LYS A 76 -8.11 -10.95 -10.63
N GLU A 77 -8.50 -12.14 -11.06
CA GLU A 77 -9.57 -12.37 -12.02
C GLU A 77 -10.91 -11.88 -11.47
N ASP A 78 -11.20 -12.15 -10.20
CA ASP A 78 -12.40 -11.66 -9.53
C ASP A 78 -12.43 -10.13 -9.43
N LEU A 79 -11.30 -9.50 -9.12
CA LEU A 79 -11.18 -8.03 -9.06
C LEU A 79 -11.38 -7.39 -10.44
N GLN A 80 -10.85 -8.00 -11.49
CA GLN A 80 -11.07 -7.58 -12.87
C GLN A 80 -12.55 -7.69 -13.25
N ASN A 81 -13.21 -8.80 -12.89
CA ASN A 81 -14.65 -8.99 -13.09
C ASN A 81 -15.50 -7.96 -12.33
N LEU A 82 -14.97 -7.39 -11.24
CA LEU A 82 -15.60 -6.28 -10.51
C LEU A 82 -15.35 -4.91 -11.15
N GLY A 83 -14.55 -4.83 -12.21
CA GLY A 83 -14.27 -3.62 -12.98
C GLY A 83 -13.00 -2.88 -12.58
N VAL A 84 -12.08 -3.53 -11.86
CA VAL A 84 -10.74 -2.95 -11.58
C VAL A 84 -9.81 -3.28 -12.74
N PRO A 85 -9.17 -2.28 -13.39
CA PRO A 85 -8.21 -2.54 -14.46
C PRO A 85 -7.05 -3.43 -13.98
N ALA A 86 -6.60 -4.34 -14.85
CA ALA A 86 -5.48 -5.22 -14.54
C ALA A 86 -4.21 -4.47 -14.13
N SER A 87 -3.96 -3.31 -14.76
CA SER A 87 -2.84 -2.41 -14.45
C SER A 87 -2.91 -1.79 -13.06
N ASN A 88 -4.11 -1.75 -12.46
CA ASN A 88 -4.35 -1.13 -11.16
C ASN A 88 -4.43 -2.17 -10.02
N ILE A 89 -4.26 -3.45 -10.33
CA ILE A 89 -4.13 -4.53 -9.35
C ILE A 89 -2.65 -4.73 -9.07
N VAL A 90 -2.17 -4.10 -8.02
CA VAL A 90 -0.79 -4.14 -7.55
C VAL A 90 -0.62 -5.35 -6.65
N VAL A 91 0.40 -6.17 -6.93
CA VAL A 91 0.77 -7.30 -6.08
C VAL A 91 2.22 -7.19 -5.69
N TRP A 92 2.44 -7.17 -4.38
CA TRP A 92 3.73 -7.16 -3.74
C TRP A 92 4.51 -8.46 -3.97
N SER A 93 5.82 -8.35 -4.15
CA SER A 93 6.72 -9.50 -4.28
C SER A 93 6.95 -10.21 -2.94
N LYS A 94 6.94 -9.44 -1.85
CA LYS A 94 7.02 -9.90 -0.46
C LYS A 94 5.71 -9.70 0.28
N ASN A 95 5.50 -10.50 1.32
CA ASN A 95 4.29 -10.50 2.13
C ASN A 95 4.40 -9.48 3.27
N GLY A 96 3.57 -8.44 3.26
CA GLY A 96 3.56 -7.38 4.28
C GLY A 96 4.20 -6.09 3.79
N ILE A 97 3.57 -4.98 4.17
CA ILE A 97 3.97 -3.63 3.77
C ILE A 97 5.34 -3.20 4.34
N GLU A 98 5.81 -3.85 5.40
CA GLU A 98 7.03 -3.46 6.12
C GLU A 98 8.29 -3.61 5.26
N TYR A 99 8.26 -4.49 4.25
CA TYR A 99 9.33 -4.62 3.26
C TYR A 99 9.45 -3.42 2.32
N TYR A 100 8.45 -2.54 2.29
CA TYR A 100 8.36 -1.38 1.39
C TYR A 100 8.48 -0.06 2.14
N TYR A 101 8.80 -0.09 3.43
CA TYR A 101 9.13 1.10 4.18
C TYR A 101 10.42 1.74 3.66
N PRO A 102 10.57 3.08 3.75
CA PRO A 102 11.75 3.78 3.25
C PRO A 102 13.04 3.23 3.87
N PRO A 103 14.02 2.78 3.07
CA PRO A 103 15.24 2.16 3.59
C PRO A 103 16.00 3.06 4.56
N THR A 104 16.06 4.37 4.29
CA THR A 104 16.77 5.34 5.13
C THR A 104 16.11 5.52 6.51
N ILE A 105 14.76 5.50 6.56
CA ILE A 105 14.00 5.57 7.82
C ILE A 105 14.16 4.28 8.60
N MET A 106 14.05 3.13 7.92
CA MET A 106 14.24 1.81 8.51
C MET A 106 15.63 1.66 9.13
N ALA A 107 16.67 2.04 8.40
CA ALA A 107 18.07 2.04 8.85
C ALA A 107 18.20 2.82 10.17
N LYS A 108 17.65 4.04 10.22
CA LYS A 108 17.65 4.87 11.44
C LYS A 108 16.89 4.24 12.60
N LEU A 109 15.72 3.66 12.37
CA LEU A 109 14.89 3.05 13.43
C LEU A 109 15.52 1.80 14.02
N PHE A 110 16.23 1.00 13.21
CA PHE A 110 16.94 -0.19 13.68
C PHE A 110 18.39 0.10 14.12
N GLY A 111 18.90 1.31 13.89
CA GLY A 111 20.29 1.68 14.23
C GLY A 111 21.32 0.99 13.32
N LEU A 112 20.95 0.72 12.08
CA LEU A 112 21.72 -0.02 11.08
C LEU A 112 22.03 0.86 9.86
N GLY A 113 22.98 0.45 9.02
CA GLY A 113 23.13 0.98 7.66
C GLY A 113 22.05 0.44 6.73
N THR A 114 21.74 1.15 5.64
CA THR A 114 20.75 0.72 4.65
C THR A 114 21.08 -0.63 4.02
N ASN A 115 22.37 -0.90 3.79
CA ASN A 115 22.86 -2.18 3.25
C ASN A 115 22.67 -3.37 4.21
N GLU A 116 22.47 -3.10 5.50
CA GLU A 116 22.28 -4.11 6.54
C GLU A 116 20.80 -4.52 6.70
N LEU A 117 19.87 -3.79 6.07
CA LEU A 117 18.43 -4.10 6.08
C LEU A 117 18.04 -5.31 5.23
N ASN A 118 19.00 -5.90 4.50
CA ASN A 118 18.77 -7.06 3.65
C ASN A 118 18.30 -8.31 4.43
N GLN A 119 18.44 -8.31 5.76
CA GLN A 119 18.02 -9.38 6.65
C GLN A 119 16.72 -9.07 7.40
N LEU A 120 15.86 -8.21 6.85
CA LEU A 120 14.54 -7.96 7.44
C LEU A 120 13.69 -9.23 7.37
N VAL A 121 13.18 -9.67 8.52
CA VAL A 121 12.31 -10.83 8.67
C VAL A 121 11.06 -10.41 9.44
N ILE A 122 9.91 -10.91 9.02
CA ILE A 122 8.67 -10.80 9.78
C ILE A 122 8.52 -12.06 10.64
N CYS A 123 8.61 -11.90 11.95
CA CYS A 123 8.52 -12.95 12.96
C CYS A 123 7.12 -12.99 13.59
N ASP A 124 6.61 -14.18 13.90
CA ASP A 124 5.40 -14.41 14.71
C ASP A 124 4.19 -13.53 14.33
N SER A 125 4.03 -13.27 13.03
CA SER A 125 3.02 -12.40 12.40
C SER A 125 3.06 -10.90 12.72
N ASP A 126 3.50 -10.49 13.91
CA ASP A 126 3.37 -9.11 14.41
C ASP A 126 4.70 -8.40 14.73
N VAL A 127 5.84 -9.10 14.58
CA VAL A 127 7.18 -8.55 14.85
C VAL A 127 7.98 -8.43 13.57
N VAL A 128 8.72 -7.34 13.43
CA VAL A 128 9.74 -7.15 12.41
C VAL A 128 11.10 -7.22 13.10
N GLU A 129 11.95 -8.10 12.60
CA GLU A 129 13.32 -8.27 13.05
C GLU A 129 14.29 -7.85 11.96
N ALA A 130 15.35 -7.12 12.33
CA ALA A 130 16.49 -6.87 11.47
C ALA A 130 17.77 -6.91 12.32
N ASN A 131 18.71 -7.79 11.96
CA ASN A 131 20.00 -7.96 12.63
C ASN A 131 19.88 -8.12 14.17
N GLY A 132 18.90 -8.92 14.63
CA GLY A 132 18.65 -9.18 16.05
C GLY A 132 17.87 -8.08 16.80
N PHE A 133 17.58 -6.94 16.17
CA PHE A 133 16.70 -5.93 16.72
C PHE A 133 15.26 -6.19 16.32
N GLN A 134 14.34 -6.12 17.28
CA GLN A 134 12.92 -6.41 17.07
C GLN A 134 12.05 -5.18 17.34
N ARG A 135 11.05 -4.98 16.49
CA ARG A 135 10.00 -3.97 16.66
C ARG A 135 8.64 -4.57 16.31
N ARG A 136 7.59 -4.18 17.01
CA ARG A 136 6.22 -4.56 16.61
C ARG A 136 5.84 -3.82 15.34
N LYS A 137 5.14 -4.50 14.42
CA LYS A 137 4.68 -3.93 13.14
C LYS A 137 3.92 -2.62 13.32
N GLU A 138 2.97 -2.60 14.26
CA GLU A 138 2.13 -1.43 14.54
C GLU A 138 2.97 -0.22 14.99
N ASP A 139 3.91 -0.43 15.92
CA ASP A 139 4.78 0.63 16.43
C ASP A 139 5.74 1.13 15.36
N LEU A 140 6.33 0.20 14.60
CA LEU A 140 7.20 0.51 13.47
C LEU A 140 6.46 1.34 12.42
N CYS A 141 5.23 0.95 12.06
CA CYS A 141 4.40 1.69 11.13
C CYS A 141 4.18 3.14 11.60
N ILE A 142 3.85 3.34 12.88
CA ILE A 142 3.64 4.68 13.45
C ILE A 142 4.91 5.52 13.35
N GLU A 143 6.06 4.96 13.72
CA GLU A 143 7.34 5.66 13.69
C GLU A 143 7.83 5.99 12.27
N VAL A 144 7.57 5.09 11.32
CA VAL A 144 7.85 5.33 9.89
C VAL A 144 6.97 6.46 9.38
N CYS A 145 5.66 6.41 9.61
CA CYS A 145 4.71 7.42 9.14
C CYS A 145 5.06 8.82 9.63
N LYS A 146 5.55 8.96 10.87
CA LYS A 146 5.97 10.25 11.45
C LYS A 146 7.17 10.88 10.77
N GLN A 147 7.95 10.11 10.03
CA GLN A 147 9.18 10.53 9.38
C GLN A 147 9.03 10.69 7.86
N LEU A 148 7.85 10.40 7.30
CA LEU A 148 7.59 10.59 5.88
C LEU A 148 7.55 12.08 5.53
N THR A 149 8.20 12.41 4.44
CA THR A 149 8.25 13.74 3.80
C THR A 149 7.93 13.59 2.31
N PRO A 150 7.60 14.69 1.60
CA PRO A 150 7.34 14.65 0.16
C PRO A 150 8.51 14.05 -0.65
N ASP A 151 9.75 14.26 -0.17
CA ASP A 151 10.99 13.84 -0.83
C ASP A 151 11.54 12.50 -0.31
N THR A 152 10.78 11.79 0.53
CA THR A 152 11.22 10.49 1.05
C THR A 152 11.40 9.50 -0.09
N GLU A 153 12.59 8.93 -0.19
CA GLU A 153 12.91 7.86 -1.15
C GLU A 153 12.24 6.55 -0.72
N MET A 154 11.42 5.99 -1.61
CA MET A 154 10.67 4.77 -1.38
C MET A 154 11.38 3.55 -1.96
N ALA A 155 10.94 2.35 -1.57
CA ALA A 155 11.38 1.13 -2.22
C ALA A 155 10.99 1.12 -3.71
N ASP A 156 11.91 0.70 -4.58
CA ASP A 156 11.74 0.68 -6.04
C ASP A 156 10.42 0.05 -6.49
N GLU A 157 10.04 -1.07 -5.87
CA GLU A 157 8.81 -1.77 -6.22
C GLU A 157 7.55 -0.96 -5.89
N LEU A 158 7.54 -0.26 -4.77
CA LEU A 158 6.42 0.59 -4.36
C LEU A 158 6.28 1.78 -5.30
N GLU A 159 7.41 2.41 -5.65
CA GLU A 159 7.44 3.52 -6.61
C GLU A 159 6.92 3.05 -7.98
N ALA A 160 7.52 1.98 -8.51
CA ALA A 160 7.26 1.49 -9.85
C ALA A 160 5.84 0.93 -10.04
N LYS A 161 5.31 0.18 -9.07
CA LYS A 161 4.02 -0.48 -9.22
C LYS A 161 2.84 0.40 -8.82
N LEU A 162 3.00 1.26 -7.81
CA LEU A 162 1.89 2.03 -7.25
C LEU A 162 2.04 3.54 -7.48
N LEU A 163 3.13 4.17 -7.03
CA LEU A 163 3.20 5.64 -7.00
C LEU A 163 3.25 6.25 -8.40
N LEU A 164 4.01 5.68 -9.34
CA LEU A 164 4.03 6.17 -10.73
C LEU A 164 2.66 6.04 -11.40
N SER A 165 1.98 4.90 -11.21
CA SER A 165 0.64 4.65 -11.75
C SER A 165 -0.40 5.60 -11.14
N LEU A 166 -0.29 5.86 -9.84
CA LEU A 166 -1.16 6.81 -9.13
C LEU A 166 -0.92 8.24 -9.62
N GLN A 167 0.33 8.66 -9.74
CA GLN A 167 0.68 9.99 -10.23
C GLN A 167 0.10 10.23 -11.64
N ALA A 168 0.19 9.23 -12.52
CA ALA A 168 -0.32 9.32 -13.89
C ALA A 168 -1.83 9.53 -14.00
N VAL A 169 -2.62 9.22 -12.95
CA VAL A 169 -4.08 9.44 -12.94
C VAL A 169 -4.49 10.68 -12.14
N LEU A 170 -3.56 11.24 -11.37
CA LEU A 170 -3.76 12.48 -10.62
C LEU A 170 -3.43 13.71 -11.48
N VAL A 171 -2.38 13.66 -12.32
CA VAL A 171 -1.97 14.74 -13.23
C VAL A 171 -2.78 14.72 -14.53
#